data_AF-A0A231HEP4-F1
#
_entry.id   AF-A0A231HEP4-F1
#
_cell.length_a   1.000
_cell.length_b   1.000
_cell.length_c   1.000
_cell.angle_alpha   90.00
_cell.angle_beta   90.00
_cell.angle_gamma   90.00
#
_symmetry.space_group_name_H-M   'P 1'
#
loop_
_entity.id
_entity.type
_entity.pdbx_description
1 polymer ?
#
loop_
_entity_poly.entity_id
_entity_poly.type
_entity_poly.pdbx_seq_one_letter_code
_entity_poly.pdbx_strand_id
1 'polypeptide(L)'
;MGADTTPSPGLLTSSLTEAQNGNLSVSFGDSIRVSADEFVYIERDCIAFKEEIRALQRLAQNISRREKWGLGEFTEGLESSKVLVGWFRGKAKIVDASKDTSNNVWDILEQHYQIVDQLQQLHHVIAQKYVETDQEFAAEYNALMANTPASPIGKVQIQPGVVPQSPAVGAP
;
A
#
# COMPACT_ATOMS: atom_id res chain seq x y z
N MET A 1 13.53 13.15 -28.30
CA MET A 1 12.32 13.80 -27.74
C MET A 1 11.80 12.89 -26.65
N GLY A 2 12.19 13.16 -25.40
CA GLY A 2 11.80 12.34 -24.25
C GLY A 2 10.39 12.72 -23.81
N ALA A 3 9.52 11.74 -23.69
CA ALA A 3 8.20 11.91 -23.09
C ALA A 3 8.40 12.22 -21.61
N ASP A 4 8.16 13.47 -21.26
CA ASP A 4 8.14 13.99 -19.89
C ASP A 4 7.00 13.32 -19.13
N THR A 5 7.32 12.29 -18.34
CA THR A 5 6.36 11.60 -17.49
C THR A 5 6.35 12.32 -16.15
N THR A 6 5.75 13.51 -16.12
CA THR A 6 5.50 14.23 -14.87
C THR A 6 4.51 13.41 -14.04
N PRO A 7 4.81 13.11 -12.76
CA PRO A 7 3.86 12.42 -11.89
C PRO A 7 2.66 13.35 -11.69
N SER A 8 1.48 12.90 -12.13
CA SER A 8 0.23 13.65 -11.98
C SER A 8 0.00 13.96 -10.49
N PRO A 9 -0.04 15.24 -10.09
CA PRO A 9 -0.34 15.60 -8.73
C PRO A 9 -1.82 15.28 -8.46
N GLY A 10 -2.06 14.15 -7.79
CA GLY A 10 -3.11 14.03 -6.79
C GLY A 10 -4.55 14.02 -7.27
N LEU A 11 -4.92 13.16 -8.23
CA LEU A 11 -6.34 12.85 -8.49
C LEU A 11 -7.07 12.45 -7.19
N LEU A 12 -6.44 11.59 -6.38
CA LEU A 12 -6.98 11.19 -5.07
C LEU A 12 -6.97 12.35 -4.06
N THR A 13 -5.98 13.23 -4.13
CA THR A 13 -5.89 14.41 -3.27
C THR A 13 -6.98 15.44 -3.59
N SER A 14 -7.30 15.64 -4.86
CA SER A 14 -8.45 16.44 -5.29
C SER A 14 -9.77 15.81 -4.86
N SER A 15 -9.92 14.49 -5.00
CA SER A 15 -11.12 13.78 -4.54
C SER A 15 -11.29 13.84 -3.02
N LEU A 16 -10.22 13.76 -2.23
CA LEU A 16 -10.31 13.91 -0.78
C LEU A 16 -10.79 15.32 -0.39
N THR A 17 -10.27 16.34 -1.07
CA THR A 17 -10.67 17.74 -0.84
C THR A 17 -12.13 17.96 -1.22
N GLU A 18 -12.57 17.40 -2.35
CA GLU A 18 -13.97 17.45 -2.79
C GLU A 18 -14.91 16.69 -1.83
N ALA A 19 -14.48 15.54 -1.31
CA ALA A 19 -15.23 14.77 -0.30
C ALA A 19 -15.38 15.54 1.01
N GLN A 20 -14.30 16.15 1.51
CA GLN A 20 -14.33 16.97 2.72
C GLN A 20 -15.24 18.20 2.57
N ASN A 21 -15.25 18.80 1.37
CA ASN A 21 -16.12 19.93 1.05
C ASN A 21 -17.58 19.53 0.77
N GLY A 22 -17.92 18.23 0.87
CA GLY A 22 -19.25 17.72 0.57
C GLY A 22 -19.66 17.86 -0.90
N ASN A 23 -18.70 18.16 -1.77
CA ASN A 23 -18.92 18.45 -3.19
C ASN A 23 -18.58 17.25 -4.08
N LEU A 24 -18.20 16.13 -3.49
CA LEU A 24 -18.03 14.86 -4.21
C LEU A 24 -19.42 14.34 -4.60
N SER A 25 -19.91 14.78 -5.76
CA SER A 25 -21.05 14.14 -6.39
C SER A 25 -20.57 12.82 -6.99
N VAL A 26 -20.38 11.80 -6.16
CA VAL A 26 -20.32 10.45 -6.72
C VAL A 26 -21.73 10.18 -7.21
N SER A 27 -21.95 10.30 -8.51
CA SER A 27 -23.18 9.86 -9.16
C SER A 27 -23.20 8.34 -9.12
N PHE A 28 -23.38 7.79 -7.94
CA PHE A 28 -23.85 6.43 -7.74
C PHE A 28 -25.24 6.41 -8.38
N GLY A 29 -25.38 5.80 -9.55
CA GLY A 29 -26.69 5.71 -10.21
C GLY A 29 -27.73 5.12 -9.24
N ASP A 30 -29.02 5.40 -9.48
CA ASP A 30 -30.19 5.05 -8.63
C ASP A 30 -30.28 3.57 -8.15
N SER A 31 -29.35 2.70 -8.58
CA SER A 31 -29.23 1.30 -8.22
C SER A 31 -28.09 0.93 -7.26
N ILE A 32 -27.20 1.86 -6.88
CA ILE A 32 -26.13 1.59 -5.90
C ILE A 32 -26.62 2.01 -4.51
N ARG A 33 -27.12 1.04 -3.74
CA ARG A 33 -27.33 1.21 -2.30
C ARG A 33 -25.96 1.17 -1.62
N VAL A 34 -25.61 2.24 -0.93
CA VAL A 34 -24.39 2.31 -0.10
C VAL A 34 -24.54 1.33 1.04
N SER A 35 -23.74 0.27 1.02
CA SER A 35 -23.82 -0.81 2.00
C SER A 35 -22.77 -0.61 3.09
N ALA A 36 -23.19 -0.59 4.35
CA ALA A 36 -22.31 -0.30 5.49
C ALA A 36 -21.18 -1.34 5.63
N ASP A 37 -21.43 -2.58 5.24
CA ASP A 37 -20.45 -3.67 5.24
C ASP A 37 -19.30 -3.44 4.27
N GLU A 38 -19.56 -2.92 3.07
CA GLU A 38 -18.51 -2.62 2.10
C GLU A 38 -17.52 -1.59 2.64
N PHE A 39 -18.01 -0.52 3.28
CA PHE A 39 -17.14 0.50 3.88
C PHE A 39 -16.29 -0.07 5.01
N VAL A 40 -16.88 -0.93 5.85
CA VAL A 40 -16.17 -1.60 6.94
C VAL A 40 -15.09 -2.56 6.41
N TYR A 41 -15.40 -3.34 5.37
CA TYR A 41 -14.42 -4.25 4.79
C TYR A 41 -13.28 -3.53 4.08
N ILE A 42 -13.57 -2.46 3.35
CA ILE A 42 -12.55 -1.62 2.71
C ILE A 42 -11.63 -1.02 3.77
N GLU A 43 -12.19 -0.46 4.84
CA GLU A 43 -11.40 0.11 5.95
C GLU A 43 -10.46 -0.93 6.58
N ARG A 44 -11.00 -2.11 6.90
CA ARG A 44 -10.23 -3.24 7.42
C ARG A 44 -9.10 -3.65 6.48
N ASP A 45 -9.40 -3.77 5.18
CA ASP A 45 -8.46 -4.25 4.18
C ASP A 45 -7.36 -3.21 3.90
N CYS A 46 -7.70 -1.91 3.93
CA CYS A 46 -6.72 -0.83 3.91
C CYS A 46 -5.73 -0.92 5.08
N ILE A 47 -6.22 -1.17 6.30
CA ILE A 47 -5.35 -1.35 7.48
C ILE A 47 -4.41 -2.54 7.27
N ALA A 48 -4.95 -3.70 6.91
CA ALA A 48 -4.15 -4.91 6.70
C ALA A 48 -3.10 -4.74 5.60
N PHE A 49 -3.45 -4.06 4.51
CA PHE A 49 -2.53 -3.79 3.41
C PHE A 49 -1.40 -2.83 3.83
N LYS A 50 -1.72 -1.79 4.61
CA LYS A 50 -0.71 -0.88 5.17
C LYS A 50 0.25 -1.60 6.13
N GLU A 51 -0.27 -2.52 6.95
CA GLU A 51 0.57 -3.33 7.84
C GLU A 51 1.54 -4.24 7.06
N GLU A 52 1.05 -4.90 6.01
CA GLU A 52 1.87 -5.74 5.14
C GLU A 52 2.97 -4.93 4.43
N ILE A 53 2.62 -3.74 3.91
CA ILE A 53 3.61 -2.81 3.34
C ILE A 53 4.72 -2.51 4.36
N ARG A 54 4.34 -2.18 5.61
CA ARG A 54 5.32 -1.87 6.66
C ARG A 54 6.17 -3.10 7.00
N ALA A 55 5.61 -4.31 6.98
CA ALA A 55 6.36 -5.54 7.17
C ALA A 55 7.41 -5.75 6.06
N LEU A 56 7.03 -5.59 4.79
CA LEU A 56 7.92 -5.68 3.65
C LEU A 56 9.01 -4.59 3.66
N GLN A 57 8.68 -3.36 4.06
CA GLN A 57 9.66 -2.29 4.23
C GLN A 57 10.70 -2.61 5.32
N ARG A 58 10.31 -3.25 6.43
CA ARG A 58 11.27 -3.73 7.44
C ARG A 58 12.21 -4.78 6.86
N LEU A 59 11.70 -5.71 6.04
CA LEU A 59 12.54 -6.68 5.34
C LEU A 59 13.53 -6.00 4.39
N ALA A 60 13.06 -5.05 3.58
CA ALA A 60 13.92 -4.28 2.69
C ALA A 60 15.02 -3.52 3.45
N GLN A 61 14.68 -2.92 4.59
CA GLN A 61 15.65 -2.27 5.48
C GLN A 61 16.67 -3.26 6.06
N ASN A 62 16.24 -4.47 6.44
CA ASN A 62 17.14 -5.50 6.94
C ASN A 62 18.11 -5.97 5.85
N ILE A 63 17.63 -6.14 4.61
CA ILE A 63 18.46 -6.49 3.45
C ILE A 63 19.50 -5.38 3.20
N SER A 64 19.08 -4.12 3.15
CA SER A 64 20.00 -3.01 2.87
C SER A 64 21.08 -2.84 3.94
N ARG A 65 20.76 -3.16 5.20
CA ARG A 65 21.68 -3.04 6.35
C ARG A 65 22.52 -4.28 6.64
N ARG A 66 22.23 -5.43 6.02
CA ARG A 66 22.92 -6.70 6.31
C ARG A 66 24.41 -6.58 6.09
N GLU A 67 25.26 -6.64 7.12
CA GLU A 67 26.71 -6.38 6.97
C GLU A 67 27.41 -7.39 6.06
N LYS A 68 27.16 -8.69 6.28
CA LYS A 68 27.79 -9.80 5.54
C LYS A 68 26.79 -10.58 4.71
N TRP A 69 27.07 -10.68 3.41
CA TRP A 69 26.31 -11.42 2.41
C TRP A 69 26.94 -12.77 2.10
N GLY A 70 28.24 -12.94 2.36
CA GLY A 70 28.95 -14.20 2.12
C GLY A 70 29.23 -14.45 0.64
N LEU A 71 29.31 -13.38 -0.16
CA LEU A 71 29.58 -13.43 -1.59
C LEU A 71 31.04 -13.08 -1.92
N GLY A 72 31.89 -12.92 -0.90
CA GLY A 72 33.27 -12.50 -1.06
C GLY A 72 33.44 -10.98 -1.09
N GLU A 73 32.46 -10.22 -0.59
CA GLU A 73 32.45 -8.75 -0.61
C GLU A 73 33.59 -8.10 0.19
N PHE A 74 34.25 -8.84 1.08
CA PHE A 74 35.44 -8.40 1.82
C PHE A 74 36.74 -9.05 1.30
N THR A 75 36.67 -9.88 0.26
CA THR A 75 37.83 -10.57 -0.29
C THR A 75 38.55 -9.66 -1.28
N GLU A 76 39.85 -9.51 -1.12
CA GLU A 76 40.70 -8.73 -2.04
C GLU A 76 40.69 -9.37 -3.44
N GLY A 77 40.55 -8.54 -4.48
CA GLY A 77 40.46 -9.00 -5.88
C GLY A 77 39.06 -9.41 -6.35
N LEU A 78 38.05 -9.52 -5.47
CA LEU A 78 36.65 -9.81 -5.84
C LEU A 78 35.80 -8.54 -5.91
N GLU A 79 36.16 -7.62 -6.80
CA GLU A 79 35.45 -6.34 -6.97
C GLU A 79 34.01 -6.52 -7.47
N SER A 80 33.73 -7.54 -8.30
CA SER A 80 32.38 -7.83 -8.78
C SER A 80 31.41 -8.17 -7.65
N SER A 81 31.87 -8.89 -6.62
CA SER A 81 31.08 -9.21 -5.43
C SER A 81 30.70 -7.97 -4.63
N LYS A 82 31.62 -6.99 -4.50
CA LYS A 82 31.34 -5.70 -3.84
C LYS A 82 30.29 -4.91 -4.60
N VAL A 83 30.40 -4.83 -5.93
CA VAL A 83 29.44 -4.13 -6.78
C VAL A 83 28.06 -4.77 -6.69
N LEU A 84 27.99 -6.11 -6.78
CA LEU A 84 26.72 -6.84 -6.71
C LEU A 84 26.01 -6.65 -5.36
N VAL A 85 26.76 -6.75 -4.24
CA VAL A 85 26.21 -6.46 -2.91
C VAL A 85 25.74 -5.02 -2.80
N GLY A 86 26.51 -4.07 -3.32
CA GLY A 86 26.11 -2.65 -3.39
C GLY A 86 24.77 -2.46 -4.11
N TRP A 87 24.60 -3.11 -5.27
CA TRP A 87 23.35 -3.05 -6.03
C TRP A 87 22.18 -3.65 -5.27
N PHE A 88 22.34 -4.81 -4.64
CA PHE A 88 21.27 -5.41 -3.85
C PHE A 88 20.86 -4.53 -2.66
N ARG A 89 21.81 -3.87 -2.00
CA ARG A 89 21.50 -2.91 -0.94
C ARG A 89 20.68 -1.75 -1.47
N GLY A 90 21.17 -1.09 -2.52
CA GLY A 90 20.50 0.05 -3.15
C GLY A 90 19.12 -0.29 -3.69
N LYS A 91 18.94 -1.51 -4.23
CA LYS A 91 17.63 -2.00 -4.68
C LYS A 91 16.65 -2.31 -3.55
N ALA A 92 17.13 -2.64 -2.37
CA ALA A 92 16.28 -2.83 -1.20
C ALA A 92 15.86 -1.49 -0.59
N LYS A 93 16.83 -0.60 -0.33
CA LYS A 93 16.61 0.75 0.20
C LYS A 93 17.84 1.61 -0.10
N ILE A 94 17.64 2.90 -0.35
CA ILE A 94 18.75 3.86 -0.52
C ILE A 94 19.76 3.75 0.63
N VAL A 95 21.01 3.45 0.28
CA VAL A 95 22.17 3.45 1.19
C VAL A 95 23.14 4.58 0.83
N ASP A 96 23.34 4.83 -0.47
CA ASP A 96 24.16 5.91 -1.01
C ASP A 96 23.33 6.75 -1.97
N ALA A 97 22.87 7.92 -1.52
CA ALA A 97 22.04 8.83 -2.30
C ALA A 97 22.71 9.37 -3.57
N SER A 98 24.04 9.20 -3.74
CA SER A 98 24.74 9.58 -4.97
C SER A 98 24.66 8.51 -6.07
N LYS A 99 24.32 7.26 -5.73
CA LYS A 99 24.27 6.11 -6.65
C LYS A 99 22.91 5.46 -6.73
N ASP A 100 22.18 5.46 -5.63
CA ASP A 100 20.88 4.83 -5.51
C ASP A 100 19.76 5.79 -5.95
N THR A 101 18.67 5.21 -6.45
CA THR A 101 17.48 5.97 -6.88
C THR A 101 16.26 5.48 -6.10
N SER A 102 15.15 6.22 -6.18
CA SER A 102 13.85 5.83 -5.60
C SER A 102 13.24 4.57 -6.26
N ASN A 103 13.87 4.02 -7.30
CA ASN A 103 13.55 2.71 -7.85
C ASN A 103 14.15 1.58 -6.98
N ASN A 104 13.68 1.53 -5.74
CA ASN A 104 13.98 0.51 -4.75
C ASN A 104 12.70 0.09 -4.01
N VAL A 105 12.74 -1.09 -3.40
CA VAL A 105 11.57 -1.70 -2.77
C VAL A 105 10.99 -0.81 -1.67
N TRP A 106 11.83 -0.23 -0.82
CA TRP A 106 11.36 0.57 0.31
C TRP A 106 10.58 1.82 -0.14
N ASP A 107 11.13 2.59 -1.08
CA ASP A 107 10.51 3.84 -1.58
C ASP A 107 9.25 3.58 -2.40
N ILE A 108 9.25 2.53 -3.24
CA ILE A 108 8.05 2.14 -4.00
C ILE A 108 6.94 1.74 -3.03
N LEU A 109 7.25 0.91 -2.02
CA LEU A 109 6.28 0.53 -1.00
C LEU A 109 5.76 1.74 -0.20
N GLU A 110 6.57 2.78 0.02
CA GLU A 110 6.09 4.02 0.65
C GLU A 110 5.06 4.74 -0.22
N GLN A 111 5.27 4.80 -1.54
CA GLN A 111 4.28 5.36 -2.46
C GLN A 111 2.97 4.58 -2.42
N HIS A 112 3.04 3.25 -2.40
CA HIS A 112 1.85 2.40 -2.24
C HIS A 112 1.17 2.62 -0.89
N TYR A 113 1.92 2.81 0.20
CA TYR A 113 1.36 3.13 1.51
C TYR A 113 0.54 4.42 1.44
N GLN A 114 1.09 5.47 0.83
CA GLN A 114 0.42 6.76 0.69
C GLN A 114 -0.87 6.66 -0.13
N ILE A 115 -0.86 5.88 -1.21
CA ILE A 115 -2.07 5.65 -2.03
C ILE A 115 -3.16 4.97 -1.20
N VAL A 116 -2.81 3.92 -0.45
CA VAL A 116 -3.79 3.19 0.38
C VAL A 116 -4.28 4.05 1.54
N ASP A 117 -3.42 4.87 2.13
CA ASP A 117 -3.79 5.81 3.19
C ASP A 117 -4.77 6.88 2.66
N GLN A 118 -4.54 7.42 1.47
CA GLN A 118 -5.46 8.35 0.81
C GLN A 118 -6.82 7.70 0.51
N LEU A 119 -6.81 6.44 0.04
CA LEU A 119 -8.04 5.69 -0.21
C LEU A 119 -8.84 5.47 1.08
N GLN A 120 -8.17 5.06 2.15
CA GLN A 120 -8.78 4.89 3.47
C GLN A 120 -9.39 6.20 3.97
N GLN A 121 -8.66 7.31 3.88
CA GLN A 121 -9.17 8.62 4.28
C GLN A 121 -10.41 9.03 3.48
N LEU A 122 -10.40 8.80 2.17
CA LEU A 122 -11.57 9.09 1.31
C LEU A 122 -12.78 8.28 1.76
N HIS A 123 -12.63 6.96 1.94
CA HIS A 123 -13.72 6.10 2.38
C HIS A 123 -14.22 6.46 3.77
N HIS A 124 -13.32 6.81 4.70
CA HIS A 124 -13.68 7.25 6.03
C HIS A 124 -14.53 8.53 6.01
N VAL A 125 -14.13 9.53 5.21
CA VAL A 125 -14.88 10.79 5.06
C VAL A 125 -16.28 10.52 4.49
N ILE A 126 -16.37 9.66 3.47
CA ILE A 126 -17.66 9.29 2.88
C ILE A 126 -18.53 8.57 3.91
N ALA A 127 -18.00 7.56 4.61
CA ALA A 127 -18.74 6.82 5.64
C ALA A 127 -19.22 7.75 6.77
N GLN A 128 -18.38 8.67 7.23
CA GLN A 128 -18.74 9.65 8.24
C GLN A 128 -19.92 10.52 7.78
N LYS A 129 -19.93 10.96 6.52
CA LYS A 129 -21.06 11.73 5.97
C LYS A 129 -22.35 10.92 5.95
N TYR A 130 -22.29 9.64 5.59
CA TYR A 130 -23.46 8.76 5.64
C TYR A 130 -23.96 8.53 7.07
N VAL A 131 -23.06 8.29 8.03
CA VAL A 131 -23.40 8.18 9.46
C VAL A 131 -24.08 9.45 9.99
N GLU A 132 -23.66 10.63 9.53
CA GLU A 132 -24.27 11.91 9.90
C GLU A 132 -25.68 12.08 9.33
N THR A 133 -25.97 11.53 8.14
CA THR A 133 -27.23 11.72 7.42
C THR A 133 -28.24 10.59 7.60
N ASP A 134 -27.81 9.37 7.93
CA ASP A 134 -28.62 8.16 7.99
C ASP A 134 -28.36 7.37 9.29
N GLN A 135 -29.39 7.32 10.14
CA GLN A 135 -29.32 6.63 11.44
C GLN A 135 -29.32 5.10 11.33
N GLU A 136 -29.96 4.53 10.30
CA GLU A 136 -29.97 3.08 10.08
C GLU A 136 -28.58 2.63 9.61
N PHE A 137 -28.00 3.36 8.64
CA PHE A 137 -26.62 3.16 8.21
C PHE A 137 -25.63 3.30 9.37
N ALA A 138 -25.81 4.32 10.23
CA ALA A 138 -24.96 4.53 11.40
C ALA A 138 -24.99 3.34 12.37
N ALA A 139 -26.17 2.77 12.63
CA ALA A 139 -26.31 1.61 13.51
C ALA A 139 -25.63 0.37 12.92
N GLU A 140 -25.84 0.10 11.63
CA GLU A 140 -25.23 -1.03 10.93
C GLU A 140 -23.71 -0.91 10.83
N TYR A 141 -23.20 0.26 10.44
CA TYR A 141 -21.76 0.53 10.33
C TYR A 141 -21.03 0.30 11.65
N ASN A 142 -21.56 0.86 12.75
CA ASN A 142 -20.96 0.68 14.08
C ASN A 142 -21.01 -0.78 14.56
N ALA A 143 -22.11 -1.50 14.28
CA ALA A 143 -22.23 -2.91 14.61
C ALA A 143 -21.25 -3.78 13.82
N LEU A 144 -21.04 -3.48 12.54
CA LEU A 144 -20.14 -4.21 11.65
C LEU A 144 -18.67 -3.94 12.00
N MET A 145 -18.29 -2.68 12.26
CA MET A 145 -16.94 -2.32 12.71
C MET A 145 -16.54 -3.07 13.99
N ALA A 146 -17.47 -3.25 14.93
CA ALA A 146 -17.21 -3.95 16.18
C ALA A 146 -17.00 -5.46 16.00
N ASN A 147 -17.56 -6.05 14.94
CA ASN A 147 -17.59 -7.50 14.72
C ASN A 147 -16.86 -7.93 13.43
N THR A 148 -16.05 -7.06 12.83
CA THR A 148 -15.46 -7.34 11.53
C THR A 148 -14.46 -8.50 11.63
N PRO A 149 -14.60 -9.57 10.81
CA PRO A 149 -13.62 -10.64 10.78
C PRO A 149 -12.27 -10.14 10.23
N ALA A 150 -11.18 -10.78 10.62
CA ALA A 150 -9.83 -10.43 10.17
C ALA A 150 -9.70 -10.41 8.63
N SER A 151 -8.86 -9.50 8.12
CA SER A 151 -8.63 -9.38 6.68
C SER A 151 -7.93 -10.61 6.11
N PRO A 152 -8.27 -11.05 4.88
CA PRO A 152 -7.51 -12.08 4.18
C PRO A 152 -6.12 -11.61 3.72
N ILE A 153 -5.87 -10.29 3.71
CA ILE A 153 -4.60 -9.68 3.29
C ILE A 153 -3.53 -9.93 4.37
N GLY A 154 -2.31 -10.29 3.96
CA GLY A 154 -1.16 -10.48 4.88
C GLY A 154 -0.71 -11.93 5.12
N LYS A 155 -1.32 -12.93 4.47
CA LYS A 155 -0.86 -14.34 4.52
C LYS A 155 0.09 -14.71 3.37
N VAL A 156 0.93 -13.79 2.90
CA VAL A 156 1.89 -14.11 1.85
C VAL A 156 3.10 -14.80 2.49
N GLN A 157 3.08 -16.13 2.54
CA GLN A 157 4.29 -16.91 2.82
C GLN A 157 5.25 -16.78 1.63
N ILE A 158 6.21 -15.86 1.71
CA ILE A 158 7.26 -15.76 0.69
C ILE A 158 8.27 -16.88 0.95
N GLN A 159 8.09 -18.02 0.28
CA GLN A 159 9.14 -19.03 0.14
C GLN A 159 9.99 -18.71 -1.09
N PRO A 160 11.33 -18.65 -0.96
CA PRO A 160 12.21 -18.52 -2.11
C PRO A 160 11.95 -19.63 -3.13
N GLY A 161 11.70 -19.27 -4.39
CA GLY A 161 11.40 -20.21 -5.47
C GLY A 161 9.92 -20.59 -5.64
N VAL A 162 9.02 -20.06 -4.78
CA VAL A 162 7.58 -20.23 -4.91
C VAL A 162 6.96 -18.89 -5.25
N VAL A 163 6.28 -18.79 -6.41
CA VAL A 163 5.48 -17.61 -6.75
C VAL A 163 4.22 -17.68 -5.87
N PRO A 164 3.96 -16.71 -4.99
CA PRO A 164 2.71 -16.70 -4.23
C PRO A 164 1.55 -16.66 -5.23
N GLN A 165 0.62 -17.61 -5.14
CA GLN A 165 -0.63 -17.48 -5.86
C GLN A 165 -1.37 -16.28 -5.27
N SER A 166 -1.48 -15.21 -6.06
CA SER A 166 -2.37 -14.09 -5.74
C SER A 166 -3.76 -14.68 -5.47
N PRO A 167 -4.48 -14.25 -4.41
CA PRO A 167 -5.87 -14.65 -4.25
C PRO A 167 -6.60 -14.22 -5.52
N ALA A 168 -7.07 -15.20 -6.28
CA ALA A 168 -7.67 -14.99 -7.58
C ALA A 168 -8.86 -14.05 -7.44
N VAL A 169 -8.80 -12.91 -8.13
CA VAL A 169 -10.00 -12.19 -8.53
C VAL A 169 -10.70 -13.08 -9.56
N GLY A 170 -11.82 -13.68 -9.16
CA GLY A 170 -12.73 -14.38 -10.05
C GLY A 170 -12.70 -15.89 -9.95
N ALA A 171 -13.72 -16.45 -9.31
CA ALA A 171 -14.34 -17.71 -9.73
C ALA A 171 -15.87 -17.49 -9.71
N PRO A 172 -16.60 -18.07 -10.68
CA PRO A 172 -17.97 -17.69 -11.08
C PRO A 172 -19.05 -17.97 -10.04
#